data_AF-A0A962LHS0-F1
#
_entry.id   AF-A0A962LHS0-F1
#
_cell.length_a   1.000
_cell.length_b   1.000
_cell.length_c   1.000
_cell.angle_alpha   90.00
_cell.angle_beta   90.00
_cell.angle_gamma   90.00
#
_symmetry.space_group_name_H-M   'P 1'
#
loop_
_entity.id
_entity.type
_entity.pdbx_description
1 polymer ?
#
loop_
_entity_poly.entity_id
_entity_poly.type
_entity_poly.pdbx_seq_one_letter_code
_entity_poly.pdbx_strand_id
1 'polypeptide(L)'
;MTDRIQRGGLQIAPALCELLEHEIAPGTGIAPEHFWQALEAIVEELGPRNRELLQIREELQGKIDAWHRAHPGAGYDRKAYKAFLVEIGYLLPEGEDFSIATENVDDEVATLAGPQLVVPVMNARYTLNAAN
;
A
#
# COMPACT_ATOMS: atom_id res chain seq x y z
N MET A 1 -1.42 26.08 -14.53
CA MET A 1 -1.22 24.72 -15.08
C MET A 1 0.13 24.25 -14.58
N THR A 2 0.20 23.06 -13.99
CA THR A 2 1.48 22.48 -13.55
C THR A 2 2.21 21.97 -14.78
N ASP A 3 3.45 22.41 -14.98
CA ASP A 3 4.30 21.94 -16.07
C ASP A 3 4.53 20.41 -15.96
N ARG A 4 4.67 19.72 -17.10
CA ARG A 4 4.78 18.26 -17.19
C ARG A 4 5.74 17.84 -18.29
N ILE A 5 6.55 16.83 -18.00
CA ILE A 5 7.44 16.16 -18.94
C ILE A 5 6.81 14.83 -19.36
N GLN A 6 6.75 14.58 -20.67
CA GLN A 6 6.27 13.31 -21.21
C GLN A 6 7.38 12.24 -21.12
N ARG A 7 7.03 11.08 -20.59
CA ARG A 7 7.84 9.85 -20.59
C ARG A 7 6.94 8.69 -20.99
N GLY A 8 7.06 8.21 -22.22
CA GLY A 8 6.10 7.26 -22.80
C GLY A 8 4.69 7.86 -22.83
N GLY A 9 3.71 7.20 -22.23
CA GLY A 9 2.34 7.68 -21.99
C GLY A 9 2.16 8.48 -20.68
N LEU A 10 3.18 8.53 -19.81
CA LEU A 10 3.12 9.23 -18.53
C LEU A 10 3.41 10.74 -18.66
N GLN A 11 2.72 11.53 -17.84
CA GLN A 11 2.98 12.98 -17.66
C GLN A 11 3.57 13.24 -16.26
N ILE A 12 4.89 13.35 -16.19
CA ILE A 12 5.65 13.43 -14.94
C ILE A 12 5.91 14.90 -14.58
N ALA A 13 5.88 15.23 -13.29
CA ALA A 13 6.27 16.57 -12.84
C ALA A 13 7.78 16.76 -13.05
N PRO A 14 8.26 17.92 -13.56
CA PRO A 14 9.68 18.15 -13.86
C PRO A 14 10.60 17.81 -12.69
N ALA A 15 10.28 18.27 -11.48
CA ALA A 15 11.06 18.02 -10.27
C ALA A 15 11.24 16.52 -9.96
N LEU A 16 10.24 15.68 -10.22
CA LEU A 16 10.35 14.24 -10.00
C LEU A 16 11.19 13.56 -11.10
N CYS A 17 11.05 14.06 -12.33
CA CYS A 17 11.84 13.57 -13.46
C CYS A 17 13.33 13.83 -13.24
N GLU A 18 13.67 15.07 -12.87
CA GLU A 18 15.05 15.50 -12.59
C GLU A 18 15.64 14.75 -11.40
N LEU A 19 14.90 14.63 -10.29
CA LEU A 19 15.32 13.86 -9.11
C LEU A 19 15.68 12.42 -9.49
N LEU A 20 14.81 11.75 -10.27
CA LEU A 20 15.07 10.36 -10.65
C LEU A 20 16.28 10.23 -11.57
N GLU A 21 16.34 11.06 -12.62
CA GLU A 21 17.37 10.96 -13.65
C GLU A 21 18.76 11.38 -13.18
N HIS A 22 18.83 12.35 -12.25
CA HIS A 22 20.11 12.94 -11.81
C HIS A 22 20.58 12.51 -10.42
N GLU A 23 19.68 12.12 -9.52
CA GLU A 23 20.04 11.79 -8.14
C GLU A 23 19.79 10.33 -7.76
N ILE A 24 18.73 9.70 -8.28
CA ILE A 24 18.36 8.33 -7.88
C ILE A 24 18.97 7.27 -8.80
N ALA A 25 18.79 7.38 -10.12
CA ALA A 25 19.21 6.36 -11.08
C ALA A 25 20.74 6.17 -11.18
N PRO A 26 21.58 7.23 -11.11
CA PRO A 26 23.02 7.06 -11.20
C PRO A 26 23.59 6.09 -10.15
N GLY A 27 24.38 5.12 -10.58
CA GLY A 27 25.00 4.11 -9.70
C GLY A 27 24.14 2.88 -9.41
N THR A 28 22.86 2.87 -9.81
CA THR A 28 21.98 1.70 -9.61
C THR A 28 22.15 0.61 -10.68
N GLY A 29 22.75 0.95 -11.83
CA GLY A 29 22.82 0.08 -13.00
C GLY A 29 21.54 0.04 -13.85
N ILE A 30 20.52 0.84 -13.51
CA ILE A 30 19.25 0.94 -14.23
C ILE A 30 19.25 2.23 -15.06
N ALA A 31 19.00 2.10 -16.37
CA ALA A 31 18.82 3.26 -17.24
C ALA A 31 17.48 3.96 -16.95
N PRO A 32 17.43 5.30 -16.85
CA PRO A 32 16.18 6.00 -16.55
C PRO A 32 15.06 5.71 -17.56
N GLU A 33 15.38 5.56 -18.84
CA GLU A 33 14.40 5.22 -19.89
C GLU A 33 13.76 3.86 -19.61
N HIS A 34 14.56 2.88 -19.17
CA HIS A 34 14.05 1.56 -18.81
C HIS A 34 13.15 1.64 -17.57
N PHE A 35 13.55 2.43 -16.56
CA PHE A 35 12.72 2.66 -15.38
C PHE A 35 11.35 3.24 -15.75
N TRP A 36 11.31 4.29 -16.57
CA TRP A 36 10.04 4.94 -16.93
C TRP A 36 9.12 4.01 -17.73
N GLN A 37 9.68 3.22 -18.65
CA GLN A 37 8.92 2.22 -19.41
C GLN A 37 8.34 1.14 -18.50
N ALA A 38 9.13 0.64 -17.55
CA ALA A 38 8.66 -0.35 -16.58
C ALA A 38 7.57 0.22 -15.66
N LEU A 39 7.75 1.47 -15.18
CA LEU A 39 6.75 2.15 -14.37
C LEU A 39 5.44 2.34 -15.13
N GLU A 40 5.50 2.76 -16.39
CA GLU A 40 4.34 2.91 -17.25
C GLU A 40 3.55 1.59 -17.36
N ALA A 41 4.23 0.49 -17.72
CA ALA A 41 3.61 -0.82 -17.83
C ALA A 41 2.95 -1.26 -16.51
N ILE A 42 3.63 -1.07 -15.38
CA ILE A 42 3.08 -1.39 -14.05
C ILE A 42 1.85 -0.54 -13.72
N VAL A 43 1.87 0.75 -14.03
CA VAL A 43 0.74 1.66 -13.77
C VAL A 43 -0.46 1.31 -14.65
N GLU A 44 -0.23 0.97 -15.92
CA GLU A 44 -1.29 0.54 -16.82
C GLU A 44 -1.94 -0.77 -16.38
N GLU A 45 -1.13 -1.76 -15.99
CA GLU A 45 -1.62 -3.07 -15.57
C GLU A 45 -2.29 -3.02 -14.19
N LEU A 46 -1.63 -2.44 -13.19
CA LEU A 46 -2.05 -2.53 -11.79
C LEU A 46 -2.88 -1.33 -11.34
N GLY A 47 -2.85 -0.21 -12.07
CA GLY A 47 -3.61 1.00 -11.74
C GLY A 47 -5.14 0.78 -11.67
N PRO A 48 -5.77 0.09 -12.65
CA PRO A 48 -7.19 -0.29 -12.57
C PRO A 48 -7.49 -1.18 -11.36
N ARG A 49 -6.66 -2.20 -11.12
CA ARG A 49 -6.84 -3.12 -9.98
C ARG A 49 -6.72 -2.41 -8.64
N ASN A 50 -5.78 -1.48 -8.49
CA ASN A 50 -5.63 -0.70 -7.26
C ASN A 50 -6.89 0.16 -6.98
N ARG A 51 -7.44 0.81 -8.01
CA ARG A 51 -8.70 1.56 -7.88
C ARG A 51 -9.88 0.67 -7.48
N GLU A 52 -9.99 -0.51 -8.07
CA GLU A 52 -11.01 -1.50 -7.70
C GLU A 52 -10.89 -1.93 -6.23
N LEU A 53 -9.66 -2.18 -5.75
CA LEU A 53 -9.43 -2.55 -4.35
C LEU A 53 -9.83 -1.43 -3.36
N LEU A 54 -9.68 -0.17 -3.74
CA LEU A 54 -10.17 0.97 -2.95
C LEU A 54 -11.70 1.02 -2.93
N GLN A 55 -12.35 0.80 -4.08
CA GLN A 55 -13.81 0.74 -4.17
C GLN A 55 -14.38 -0.39 -3.30
N ILE A 56 -13.76 -1.57 -3.31
CA ILE A 56 -14.15 -2.69 -2.44
C ILE A 56 -14.11 -2.28 -0.95
N ARG A 57 -13.11 -1.51 -0.53
CA ARG A 57 -13.05 -1.00 0.85
C ARG A 57 -14.21 -0.06 1.17
N GLU A 58 -14.52 0.87 0.26
CA GLU A 58 -15.64 1.80 0.41
C GLU A 58 -16.98 1.07 0.47
N GLU A 59 -17.18 0.07 -0.40
CA GLU A 59 -18.40 -0.74 -0.41
C GLU A 59 -18.58 -1.55 0.88
N LEU A 60 -17.52 -2.22 1.35
CA LEU A 60 -17.54 -2.97 2.60
C LEU A 60 -17.85 -2.05 3.78
N GLN A 61 -17.19 -0.90 3.87
CA GLN A 61 -17.46 0.07 4.93
C GLN A 61 -18.90 0.60 4.86
N GLY A 62 -19.40 0.93 3.66
CA GLY A 62 -20.78 1.39 3.46
C GLY A 62 -21.82 0.37 3.90
N LYS A 63 -21.59 -0.92 3.65
CA LYS A 63 -22.44 -2.03 4.11
C LYS A 63 -22.40 -2.15 5.64
N ILE A 64 -21.21 -2.10 6.25
CA ILE A 64 -21.04 -2.15 7.71
C ILE A 64 -21.75 -0.97 8.39
N ASP A 65 -21.57 0.25 7.86
CA ASP A 65 -22.23 1.44 8.37
C ASP A 65 -23.75 1.33 8.28
N ALA A 66 -24.27 0.81 7.16
CA ALA A 66 -25.70 0.58 6.98
C ALA A 66 -26.25 -0.45 7.98
N TRP A 67 -25.49 -1.52 8.23
CA TRP A 67 -25.85 -2.55 9.18
C TRP A 67 -25.98 -1.97 10.60
N HIS A 68 -25.00 -1.19 11.06
CA HIS A 68 -25.04 -0.58 12.40
C HIS A 68 -26.09 0.54 12.53
N ARG A 69 -26.40 1.27 11.45
CA ARG A 69 -27.55 2.20 11.45
C ARG A 69 -28.88 1.48 11.64
N ALA A 70 -29.04 0.29 11.05
CA ALA A 70 -30.24 -0.53 11.21
C ALA A 70 -30.30 -1.27 12.57
N HIS A 71 -29.16 -1.46 13.24
CA HIS A 71 -29.03 -2.14 14.53
C HIS A 71 -28.32 -1.24 15.56
N PRO A 72 -28.95 -0.14 16.01
CA PRO A 72 -28.30 0.83 16.87
C PRO A 72 -28.02 0.29 18.27
N GLY A 73 -26.94 0.81 18.89
CA GLY A 73 -26.54 0.46 20.25
C GLY A 73 -25.65 -0.78 20.36
N ALA A 74 -25.13 -1.03 21.56
CA ALA A 74 -24.13 -2.08 21.80
C ALA A 74 -24.70 -3.50 21.98
N GLY A 75 -26.03 -3.64 21.99
CA GLY A 75 -26.74 -4.90 22.24
C GLY A 75 -27.13 -5.70 20.99
N TYR A 76 -26.54 -5.38 19.83
CA TYR A 76 -26.87 -6.05 18.58
C TYR A 76 -26.50 -7.55 18.61
N ASP A 77 -27.21 -8.36 17.81
CA ASP A 77 -26.93 -9.80 17.72
C ASP A 77 -25.59 -10.04 17.01
N ARG A 78 -24.60 -10.49 17.78
CA ARG A 78 -23.24 -10.79 17.28
C ARG A 78 -23.20 -11.98 16.33
N LYS A 79 -24.10 -12.96 16.48
CA LYS A 79 -24.20 -14.11 15.58
C LYS A 79 -24.71 -13.65 14.22
N ALA A 80 -25.75 -12.81 14.21
CA ALA A 80 -26.26 -12.19 13.00
C ALA A 80 -25.20 -11.29 12.33
N TYR A 81 -24.47 -10.50 13.11
CA TYR A 81 -23.40 -9.65 12.59
C TYR A 81 -22.26 -10.46 11.94
N LYS A 82 -21.81 -11.55 12.58
CA LYS A 82 -20.80 -12.44 11.99
C LYS A 82 -21.29 -13.06 10.68
N ALA A 83 -22.54 -13.52 10.63
CA ALA A 83 -23.14 -14.07 9.40
C ALA A 83 -23.18 -13.02 8.28
N PHE A 84 -23.58 -11.79 8.60
CA PHE A 84 -23.55 -10.67 7.66
C PHE A 84 -22.13 -10.38 7.14
N LEU A 85 -21.11 -10.35 8.00
CA LEU A 85 -19.73 -10.10 7.56
C LEU A 85 -19.22 -11.19 6.60
N VAL A 86 -19.64 -12.45 6.80
CA VAL A 86 -19.35 -13.54 5.86
C VAL A 86 -20.12 -13.34 4.54
N GLU A 87 -21.41 -13.00 4.62
CA GLU A 87 -22.27 -12.77 3.45
C GLU A 87 -21.74 -11.67 2.53
N ILE A 88 -21.24 -10.56 3.09
CA ILE A 88 -20.70 -9.45 2.29
C ILE A 88 -19.26 -9.70 1.79
N GLY A 89 -18.65 -10.84 2.13
CA GLY A 89 -17.28 -11.18 1.77
C GLY A 89 -16.19 -10.48 2.60
N TYR A 90 -16.55 -9.92 3.76
CA TYR A 90 -15.58 -9.30 4.67
C TYR A 90 -14.81 -10.36 5.47
N LEU A 91 -15.54 -11.34 6.04
CA LEU A 91 -14.94 -12.51 6.68
C LEU A 91 -14.89 -13.66 5.67
N LEU A 92 -13.68 -14.02 5.26
CA LEU A 92 -13.41 -15.13 4.37
C LEU A 92 -13.19 -16.43 5.18
N PRO A 93 -13.39 -17.62 4.57
CA PRO A 93 -12.99 -18.87 5.18
C PRO A 93 -11.47 -18.87 5.46
N GLU A 94 -11.10 -19.48 6.59
CA GLU A 94 -9.70 -19.70 6.93
C GLU A 94 -9.05 -20.65 5.91
N GLY A 95 -7.80 -20.35 5.53
CA GLY A 95 -7.01 -21.21 4.66
C GLY A 95 -6.43 -22.41 5.39
N GLU A 96 -5.80 -23.32 4.65
CA GLU A 96 -5.06 -24.44 5.25
C GLU A 96 -3.79 -23.96 5.98
N ASP A 97 -3.31 -24.75 6.93
CA ASP A 97 -2.05 -24.50 7.61
C ASP A 97 -0.90 -24.47 6.60
N PHE A 98 -0.03 -23.46 6.71
CA PHE A 98 1.17 -23.33 5.89
C PHE A 98 2.32 -22.70 6.69
N SER A 99 3.54 -22.83 6.18
CA SER A 99 4.71 -22.10 6.68
C SER A 99 5.14 -21.06 5.64
N ILE A 100 5.51 -19.86 6.10
CA ILE A 100 6.10 -18.83 5.23
C ILE A 100 7.46 -19.30 4.70
N ALA A 101 7.82 -18.87 3.50
CA ALA A 101 9.04 -19.30 2.79
C ALA A 101 10.02 -18.15 2.53
N THR A 102 9.92 -17.05 3.30
CA THR A 102 10.75 -15.85 3.09
C THR A 102 12.19 -16.11 3.52
N GLU A 103 13.13 -15.80 2.65
CA GLU A 103 14.57 -15.95 2.87
C GLU A 103 15.30 -14.60 2.84
N ASN A 104 16.55 -14.57 3.30
CA ASN A 104 17.42 -13.38 3.30
C ASN A 104 16.84 -12.18 4.08
N VAL A 105 16.32 -12.45 5.28
CA VAL A 105 15.77 -11.45 6.19
C VAL A 105 16.83 -11.11 7.25
N ASP A 106 17.06 -9.82 7.50
CA ASP A 106 17.97 -9.36 8.55
C ASP A 106 17.55 -9.82 9.96
N ASP A 107 18.53 -9.98 10.85
CA ASP A 107 18.32 -10.51 12.21
C ASP A 107 17.39 -9.62 13.04
N GLU A 108 17.44 -8.31 12.85
CA GLU A 108 16.57 -7.32 13.50
C GLU A 108 15.08 -7.57 13.25
N VAL A 109 14.74 -8.27 12.16
CA VAL A 109 13.37 -8.63 11.80
C VAL A 109 13.08 -10.10 12.10
N ALA A 110 14.05 -10.99 11.84
CA ALA A 110 13.82 -12.43 11.89
C ALA A 110 13.96 -13.05 13.29
N THR A 111 14.90 -12.58 14.11
CA THR A 111 15.34 -13.30 15.32
C THR A 111 15.37 -12.43 16.58
N LEU A 112 15.48 -11.10 16.44
CA LEU A 112 15.57 -10.19 17.57
C LEU A 112 14.20 -9.61 17.94
N ALA A 113 13.88 -9.62 19.23
CA ALA A 113 12.72 -8.93 19.78
C ALA A 113 13.15 -7.56 20.31
N GLY A 114 12.60 -6.48 19.74
CA GLY A 114 12.97 -5.12 20.11
C GLY A 114 11.90 -4.07 19.76
N PRO A 115 12.09 -2.82 20.20
CA PRO A 115 11.22 -1.73 19.83
C PRO A 115 11.35 -1.40 18.34
N GLN A 116 10.23 -1.04 17.69
CA GLN A 116 10.19 -0.51 16.33
C GLN A 116 9.70 0.95 16.37
N LEU A 117 10.51 1.87 15.86
CA LEU A 117 10.19 3.29 15.82
C LEU A 117 9.52 3.68 14.49
N VAL A 118 8.53 4.55 14.55
CA VAL A 118 7.85 5.11 13.37
C VAL A 118 8.08 6.62 13.34
N VAL A 119 8.70 7.12 12.25
CA VAL A 119 9.01 8.55 12.07
C VAL A 119 8.60 9.06 10.68
N PRO A 120 8.27 10.35 10.53
CA PRO A 120 7.93 10.93 9.24
C PRO A 120 9.20 11.16 8.40
N VAL A 121 9.35 10.43 7.30
CA VAL A 121 10.52 10.53 6.40
C VAL A 121 10.76 11.95 5.86
N MET A 122 9.70 12.76 5.76
CA MET A 122 9.78 14.17 5.32
C MET A 122 10.53 15.09 6.28
N ASN A 123 10.85 14.63 7.51
CA ASN A 123 11.66 15.38 8.47
C ASN A 123 13.02 14.71 8.63
N ALA A 124 14.02 15.20 7.89
CA ALA A 124 15.38 14.67 7.91
C ALA A 124 15.99 14.61 9.32
N ARG A 125 15.69 15.57 10.21
CA ARG A 125 16.17 15.55 11.60
C ARG A 125 15.60 14.37 12.37
N TYR A 126 14.31 14.08 12.20
CA TYR A 126 13.68 12.94 12.87
C TYR A 126 14.18 11.61 12.30
N THR A 127 14.38 11.53 10.99
CA THR A 127 14.96 10.35 10.34
C THR A 127 16.38 10.09 10.83
N LEU A 128 17.25 11.11 10.91
CA LEU A 128 18.60 10.97 11.44
C LEU A 128 18.60 10.57 12.92
N ASN A 129 17.72 11.15 13.73
CA ASN A 129 17.62 10.77 15.14
C ASN A 129 17.07 9.35 15.34
N ALA A 130 16.22 8.87 14.43
CA ALA A 130 15.68 7.51 14.50
C ALA A 130 16.70 6.44 14.09
N ALA A 131 17.66 6.81 13.24
CA ALA A 131 18.71 5.92 12.78
C ALA A 131 19.88 5.75 13.77
N ASN A 132 20.06 6.69 14.72
CA ASN A 132 21.12 6.68 15.74
C ASN A 132 20.61 6.16 17.09
#